data_AF-A0A672QKZ7-F1
#
_entry.id   AF-A0A672QKZ7-F1
#
_cell.length_a   1.000
_cell.length_b   1.000
_cell.length_c   1.000
_cell.angle_alpha   90.00
_cell.angle_beta   90.00
_cell.angle_gamma   90.00
#
_symmetry.space_group_name_H-M   'P 1'
#
loop_
_entity.id
_entity.type
_entity.pdbx_description
1 polymer ?
#
loop_
_entity_poly.entity_id
_entity_poly.type
_entity_poly.pdbx_seq_one_letter_code
_entity_poly.pdbx_strand_id
1 'polypeptide(L)'
;QEISNLHQSSLFLLTTHTFLYYQVLNFGMIVSSALMIWKGLMVVTGSESPIVVVLSGSMEPAFHRGDLLFLTNRVEDPIRVGEIVVFRIEGREIPIVHRVLKIHEKENGDVKFLTKGDNNSVDDRGLYKQGQHWLEKKDVVGRARGFVPYIGIVTILMNDYPKFKVCNESCLNYEKLLHRSCSNTCALFPDSMLYCVCSGCLFWYTENEEF
;
A
#
# COMPACT_ATOMS: atom_id res chain seq x y z
N GLN A 1 9.15 20.64 52.13
CA GLN A 1 8.32 19.64 51.42
C GLN A 1 7.64 20.20 50.17
N GLU A 2 7.02 21.38 50.24
CA GLU A 2 6.19 21.90 49.13
C GLU A 2 7.01 22.37 47.91
N ILE A 3 8.14 23.05 48.15
CA ILE A 3 9.07 23.51 47.09
C ILE A 3 9.74 22.33 46.37
N SER A 4 10.10 21.26 47.10
CA SER A 4 10.65 20.03 46.50
C SER A 4 9.61 19.31 45.63
N ASN A 5 8.33 19.34 46.00
CA ASN A 5 7.25 18.75 45.20
C ASN A 5 6.93 19.58 43.94
N LEU A 6 7.01 20.91 44.02
CA LEU A 6 6.90 21.82 42.86
C LEU A 6 8.07 21.65 41.88
N HIS A 7 9.28 21.44 42.38
CA HIS A 7 10.44 21.15 41.52
C HIS A 7 10.34 19.76 40.88
N GLN A 8 9.86 18.75 41.61
CA GLN A 8 9.64 17.40 41.08
C GLN A 8 8.55 17.39 40.00
N SER A 9 7.44 18.12 40.20
CA SER A 9 6.33 18.18 39.24
C SER A 9 6.69 18.97 37.97
N SER A 10 7.43 20.07 38.09
CA SER A 10 7.94 20.84 36.94
C SER A 10 8.98 20.06 36.13
N LEU A 11 9.88 19.31 36.77
CA LEU A 11 10.84 18.43 36.09
C LEU A 11 10.14 17.24 35.40
N PHE A 12 9.10 16.67 36.04
CA PHE A 12 8.25 15.64 35.45
C PHE A 12 7.47 16.14 34.23
N LEU A 13 6.90 17.35 34.30
CA LEU A 13 6.25 17.98 33.14
C LEU A 13 7.26 18.25 32.01
N LEU A 14 8.45 18.75 32.33
CA LEU A 14 9.47 19.02 31.30
C LEU A 14 9.93 17.74 30.59
N THR A 15 10.19 16.67 31.34
CA THR A 15 10.61 15.37 30.78
C THR A 15 9.51 14.71 29.94
N THR A 16 8.24 14.83 30.34
CA THR A 16 7.10 14.32 29.55
C THR A 16 6.87 15.12 28.25
N HIS A 17 7.05 16.44 28.27
CA HIS A 17 7.00 17.27 27.04
C HIS A 17 8.12 16.93 26.06
N THR A 18 9.35 16.76 26.55
CA THR A 18 10.48 16.33 25.72
C THR A 18 10.26 14.93 25.14
N PHE A 19 9.72 13.99 25.91
CA PHE A 19 9.39 12.65 25.43
C PHE A 19 8.31 12.66 24.33
N LEU A 20 7.23 13.41 24.53
CA LEU A 20 6.18 13.59 23.52
C LEU A 20 6.73 14.25 22.25
N TYR A 21 7.63 15.23 22.38
CA TYR A 21 8.29 15.87 21.25
C TYR A 21 9.11 14.86 20.41
N TYR A 22 9.92 14.01 21.05
CA TYR A 22 10.66 12.97 20.33
C TYR A 22 9.74 11.94 19.65
N GLN A 23 8.62 11.57 20.28
CA GLN A 23 7.64 10.67 19.65
C GLN A 23 7.04 11.29 18.38
N VAL A 24 6.65 12.56 18.45
CA VAL A 24 6.10 13.30 17.30
C VAL A 24 7.14 13.43 16.19
N LEU A 25 8.39 13.74 16.53
CA LEU A 25 9.48 13.82 15.55
C LEU A 25 9.73 12.47 14.88
N ASN A 26 9.82 11.38 15.65
CA ASN A 26 10.04 10.04 15.10
C ASN A 26 8.91 9.63 14.16
N PHE A 27 7.65 9.86 14.56
CA PHE A 27 6.51 9.62 13.68
C PHE A 27 6.57 10.49 12.41
N GLY A 28 6.91 11.77 12.56
CA GLY A 28 7.10 12.69 11.44
C GLY A 28 8.17 12.22 10.45
N MET A 29 9.30 11.70 10.94
CA MET A 29 10.38 11.14 10.12
C MET A 29 9.96 9.85 9.39
N ILE A 30 9.19 8.98 10.03
CA ILE A 30 8.66 7.75 9.39
C ILE A 30 7.69 8.12 8.26
N VAL A 31 6.76 9.04 8.52
CA VAL A 31 5.79 9.47 7.50
C VAL A 31 6.49 10.20 6.36
N SER A 32 7.43 11.10 6.66
CA SER A 32 8.15 11.84 5.63
C SER A 32 9.01 10.92 4.75
N SER A 33 9.74 9.97 5.34
CA SER A 33 10.53 8.99 4.59
C SER A 33 9.66 8.12 3.67
N ALA A 34 8.50 7.65 4.16
CA ALA A 34 7.55 6.90 3.34
C ALA A 34 7.04 7.72 2.14
N LEU A 35 6.68 8.99 2.37
CA LEU A 35 6.24 9.90 1.30
C LEU A 35 7.37 10.23 0.31
N MET A 36 8.61 10.38 0.79
CA MET A 36 9.78 10.61 -0.05
C MET A 36 10.07 9.41 -0.95
N ILE A 37 9.96 8.18 -0.43
CA ILE A 37 10.11 6.96 -1.22
C ILE A 37 9.03 6.90 -2.30
N TRP A 38 7.77 7.15 -1.95
CA TRP A 38 6.66 7.13 -2.91
C TRP A 38 6.84 8.18 -4.01
N LYS A 39 7.15 9.43 -3.63
CA LYS A 39 7.39 10.52 -4.60
C LYS A 39 8.65 10.28 -5.44
N GLY A 40 9.70 9.74 -4.84
CA GLY A 40 10.91 9.32 -5.55
C GLY A 40 10.57 8.28 -6.63
N LEU A 41 9.75 7.29 -6.31
CA LEU A 41 9.31 6.27 -7.27
C LEU A 41 8.50 6.88 -8.42
N MET A 42 7.59 7.83 -8.13
CA MET A 42 6.83 8.55 -9.18
C MET A 42 7.76 9.29 -10.14
N VAL A 43 8.78 9.99 -9.62
CA VAL A 43 9.76 10.74 -10.44
C VAL A 43 10.62 9.80 -11.27
N VAL A 44 11.13 8.72 -10.69
CA VAL A 44 12.01 7.75 -11.38
C VAL A 44 11.29 7.02 -12.51
N THR A 45 10.04 6.61 -12.26
CA THR A 45 9.23 5.87 -13.24
C THR A 45 8.54 6.79 -14.26
N GLY A 46 8.42 8.09 -13.94
CA GLY A 46 7.68 9.07 -14.74
C GLY A 46 6.17 8.85 -14.74
N SER A 47 5.64 7.99 -13.87
CA SER A 47 4.21 7.67 -13.80
C SER A 47 3.57 8.23 -12.52
N GLU A 48 2.32 8.69 -12.64
CA GLU A 48 1.50 9.09 -11.50
C GLU A 48 1.12 7.92 -10.60
N SER A 49 1.19 6.69 -11.10
CA SER A 49 0.89 5.49 -10.35
C SER A 49 1.91 4.41 -10.72
N PRO A 50 3.07 4.39 -10.04
CA PRO A 50 4.15 3.46 -10.39
C PRO A 50 3.81 1.99 -10.09
N ILE A 51 2.79 1.73 -9.29
CA ILE A 51 2.40 0.39 -8.83
C ILE A 51 0.88 0.24 -8.95
N VAL A 52 0.44 -0.80 -9.66
CA VAL A 52 -0.98 -1.14 -9.87
C VAL A 52 -1.19 -2.64 -9.71
N VAL A 53 -2.34 -3.07 -9.18
CA VAL A 53 -2.69 -4.49 -9.04
C VAL A 53 -3.69 -4.91 -10.12
N VAL A 54 -3.52 -6.11 -10.68
CA VAL A 54 -4.47 -6.70 -11.63
C VAL A 54 -5.71 -7.20 -10.89
N LEU A 55 -6.86 -6.65 -11.23
CA LEU A 55 -8.14 -6.95 -10.54
C LEU A 55 -8.99 -8.00 -11.27
N SER A 56 -8.71 -8.29 -12.54
CA SER A 56 -9.51 -9.19 -13.40
C SER A 56 -8.64 -10.19 -14.17
N GLY A 57 -9.24 -11.30 -14.61
CA GLY A 57 -8.60 -12.31 -15.48
C GLY A 57 -8.66 -12.00 -16.98
N SER A 58 -8.83 -10.73 -17.36
CA SER A 58 -8.92 -10.32 -18.78
C SER A 58 -7.58 -10.41 -19.53
N MET A 59 -6.48 -10.51 -18.78
CA MET A 59 -5.12 -10.58 -19.31
C MET A 59 -4.52 -11.99 -19.23
N GLU A 60 -5.31 -13.01 -18.93
CA GLU A 60 -4.83 -14.39 -18.95
C GLU A 60 -4.50 -14.83 -20.39
N PRO A 61 -3.39 -15.56 -20.62
CA PRO A 61 -2.47 -16.16 -19.64
C PRO A 61 -1.28 -15.26 -19.24
N ALA A 62 -1.17 -14.04 -19.75
CA ALA A 62 -0.01 -13.17 -19.50
C ALA A 62 0.06 -12.65 -18.06
N PHE A 63 -1.10 -12.28 -17.50
CA PHE A 63 -1.24 -11.87 -16.11
C PHE A 63 -2.47 -12.51 -15.47
N HIS A 64 -2.34 -12.80 -14.18
CA HIS A 64 -3.41 -13.35 -13.37
C HIS A 64 -3.94 -12.30 -12.39
N ARG A 65 -5.16 -12.52 -11.90
CA ARG A 65 -5.74 -11.68 -10.84
C ARG A 65 -4.84 -11.71 -9.61
N GLY A 66 -4.47 -10.53 -9.11
CA GLY A 66 -3.58 -10.36 -7.97
C GLY A 66 -2.11 -10.18 -8.32
N ASP A 67 -1.75 -10.11 -9.60
CA ASP A 67 -0.39 -9.72 -9.99
C ASP A 67 -0.17 -8.22 -9.73
N LEU A 68 0.99 -7.89 -9.17
CA LEU A 68 1.42 -6.52 -8.91
C LEU A 68 2.27 -6.03 -10.09
N LEU A 69 1.83 -4.99 -10.78
CA LEU A 69 2.51 -4.42 -11.95
C LEU A 69 3.30 -3.16 -11.59
N PHE A 70 4.51 -3.08 -12.10
CA PHE A 70 5.33 -1.87 -12.07
C PHE A 70 5.18 -1.09 -13.37
N LEU A 71 4.74 0.16 -13.25
CA LEU A 71 4.44 1.04 -14.36
C LEU A 71 5.56 2.05 -14.60
N THR A 72 5.81 2.37 -15.87
CA THR A 72 6.63 3.50 -16.28
C THR A 72 5.92 4.32 -17.35
N ASN A 73 6.09 5.63 -17.34
CA ASN A 73 5.51 6.52 -18.34
C ASN A 73 6.52 7.58 -18.79
N ARG A 74 7.59 7.13 -19.46
CA ARG A 74 8.60 8.06 -20.02
C ARG A 74 8.14 8.64 -21.35
N VAL A 75 8.25 9.96 -21.49
CA VAL A 75 7.84 10.69 -22.70
C VAL A 75 8.70 10.32 -23.91
N GLU A 76 9.98 10.05 -23.70
CA GLU A 76 11.00 9.74 -24.71
C GLU A 76 10.79 8.38 -25.38
N ASP A 77 10.02 7.49 -24.77
CA ASP A 77 9.89 6.10 -25.19
C ASP A 77 8.44 5.84 -25.65
N PRO A 78 8.19 5.87 -26.98
CA PRO A 78 6.85 5.78 -27.54
C PRO A 78 6.23 4.40 -27.29
N ILE A 79 4.91 4.39 -27.09
CA ILE A 79 4.14 3.16 -26.90
C ILE A 79 4.13 2.39 -28.21
N ARG A 80 4.35 1.07 -28.15
CA ARG A 80 4.38 0.18 -29.33
C ARG A 80 3.25 -0.84 -29.31
N VAL A 81 2.91 -1.35 -30.50
CA VAL A 81 1.96 -2.46 -30.63
C VAL A 81 2.50 -3.68 -29.86
N GLY A 82 1.63 -4.32 -29.09
CA GLY A 82 1.97 -5.48 -28.26
C GLY A 82 2.37 -5.13 -26.83
N GLU A 83 2.62 -3.87 -26.50
CA GLU A 83 2.89 -3.46 -25.11
C GLU A 83 1.62 -3.54 -24.24
N ILE A 84 1.82 -3.77 -22.93
CA ILE A 84 0.75 -3.74 -21.94
C ILE A 84 0.68 -2.35 -21.33
N VAL A 85 -0.48 -1.71 -21.49
CA VAL A 85 -0.75 -0.35 -21.02
C VAL A 85 -1.81 -0.38 -19.94
N VAL A 86 -1.63 0.53 -18.98
CA VAL A 86 -2.63 0.84 -17.97
C VAL A 86 -3.23 2.18 -18.31
N PHE A 87 -4.54 2.22 -18.51
CA PHE A 87 -5.26 3.42 -18.87
C PHE A 87 -6.49 3.62 -17.99
N ARG A 88 -6.91 4.87 -17.85
CA ARG A 88 -8.10 5.26 -17.11
C ARG A 88 -9.11 5.85 -18.09
N ILE A 89 -10.35 5.40 -17.98
CA ILE A 89 -11.46 5.92 -18.77
C ILE A 89 -12.16 7.00 -17.95
N GLU A 90 -12.51 8.12 -18.56
CA GLU A 90 -13.33 9.15 -17.91
C GLU A 90 -14.66 8.56 -17.40
N GLY A 91 -14.96 8.76 -16.12
CA GLY A 91 -16.14 8.21 -15.47
C GLY A 91 -15.95 6.83 -14.83
N ARG A 92 -14.76 6.23 -14.93
CA ARG A 92 -14.37 5.05 -14.15
C ARG A 92 -13.21 5.39 -13.22
N GLU A 93 -13.37 5.05 -11.95
CA GLU A 93 -12.32 5.27 -10.94
C GLU A 93 -11.20 4.22 -11.03
N ILE A 94 -11.53 3.02 -11.51
CA ILE A 94 -10.62 1.88 -11.55
C ILE A 94 -9.88 1.84 -12.90
N PRO A 95 -8.53 1.83 -12.91
CA PRO A 95 -7.74 1.71 -14.13
C PRO A 95 -7.85 0.31 -14.75
N ILE A 96 -7.72 0.23 -16.07
CA ILE A 96 -7.81 -1.01 -16.84
C ILE A 96 -6.44 -1.33 -17.45
N VAL A 97 -6.05 -2.59 -17.39
CA VAL A 97 -4.76 -3.09 -17.89
C VAL A 97 -5.03 -3.96 -19.11
N HIS A 98 -4.65 -3.53 -20.31
CA HIS A 98 -4.81 -4.33 -21.55
C HIS A 98 -3.64 -4.15 -22.53
N ARG A 99 -3.58 -5.03 -23.54
CA ARG A 99 -2.53 -5.00 -24.57
C ARG A 99 -2.90 -4.07 -25.71
N VAL A 100 -1.92 -3.29 -26.19
CA VAL A 100 -2.08 -2.45 -27.38
C VAL A 100 -2.15 -3.34 -28.63
N LEU A 101 -3.28 -3.30 -29.31
CA LEU A 101 -3.54 -4.06 -30.54
C LEU A 101 -3.14 -3.26 -31.79
N LYS A 102 -3.45 -1.96 -31.83
CA LYS A 102 -3.15 -1.09 -32.97
C LYS A 102 -2.81 0.33 -32.51
N ILE A 103 -1.92 0.98 -33.26
CA ILE A 103 -1.53 2.37 -33.07
C ILE A 103 -1.79 3.10 -34.39
N HIS A 104 -2.41 4.27 -34.29
CA HIS A 104 -2.56 5.21 -35.40
C HIS A 104 -1.83 6.49 -35.03
N GLU A 105 -0.79 6.80 -35.78
CA GLU A 105 -0.06 8.06 -35.67
C GLU A 105 -0.54 8.99 -36.78
N LYS A 106 -0.96 10.20 -36.42
CA LYS A 106 -1.27 11.26 -37.39
C LYS A 106 -0.05 12.14 -37.63
N GLU A 107 0.02 12.78 -38.80
CA GLU A 107 1.07 13.74 -39.16
C GLU A 107 1.21 14.90 -38.16
N ASN A 108 0.14 15.24 -37.46
CA ASN A 108 0.13 16.28 -36.42
C ASN A 108 0.76 15.83 -35.08
N GLY A 109 1.26 14.59 -34.99
CA GLY A 109 1.82 14.02 -33.75
C GLY A 109 0.79 13.40 -32.80
N ASP A 110 -0.49 13.43 -33.16
CA ASP A 110 -1.55 12.76 -32.39
C ASP A 110 -1.44 11.23 -32.52
N VAL A 111 -1.30 10.56 -31.38
CA VAL A 111 -1.25 9.10 -31.32
C VAL A 111 -2.53 8.55 -30.71
N LYS A 112 -3.15 7.62 -31.43
CA LYS A 112 -4.38 6.93 -31.05
C LYS A 112 -4.15 5.44 -30.90
N PHE A 113 -4.64 4.87 -29.80
CA PHE A 113 -4.41 3.46 -29.46
C PHE A 113 -5.73 2.68 -29.43
N LEU A 114 -5.66 1.43 -29.84
CA LEU A 114 -6.71 0.44 -29.60
C LEU A 114 -6.15 -0.65 -28.71
N THR A 115 -6.79 -0.90 -27.59
CA THR A 115 -6.41 -1.96 -26.65
C THR A 115 -7.38 -3.13 -26.71
N LYS A 116 -6.90 -4.28 -26.22
CA LYS A 116 -7.69 -5.50 -26.07
C LYS A 116 -7.10 -6.32 -24.91
N GLY A 117 -7.97 -6.88 -24.08
CA GLY A 117 -7.58 -7.92 -23.12
C GLY A 117 -7.15 -9.21 -23.80
N ASP A 118 -6.07 -9.83 -23.34
CA ASP A 118 -5.53 -11.07 -23.94
C ASP A 118 -6.57 -12.20 -23.96
N ASN A 119 -7.36 -12.31 -22.89
CA ASN A 119 -8.43 -13.31 -22.73
C ASN A 119 -9.80 -12.86 -23.29
N ASN A 120 -9.92 -11.64 -23.80
CA ASN A 120 -11.20 -11.14 -24.34
C ASN A 120 -11.33 -11.53 -25.83
N SER A 121 -12.54 -11.82 -26.31
CA SER A 121 -12.78 -12.08 -27.75
C SER A 121 -12.94 -10.81 -28.58
N VAL A 122 -13.33 -9.71 -27.94
CA VAL A 122 -13.62 -8.40 -28.56
C VAL A 122 -12.60 -7.36 -28.09
N ASP A 123 -12.40 -6.31 -28.89
CA ASP A 123 -11.60 -5.14 -28.50
C ASP A 123 -12.30 -4.26 -27.45
N ASP A 124 -11.56 -3.32 -26.87
CA ASP A 124 -12.06 -2.51 -25.76
C ASP A 124 -12.93 -1.31 -26.20
N ARG A 125 -13.30 -1.19 -27.48
CA ARG A 125 -14.09 -0.03 -27.96
C ARG A 125 -15.42 0.13 -27.24
N GLY A 126 -16.02 -0.98 -26.83
CA GLY A 126 -17.27 -0.96 -26.04
C GLY A 126 -17.09 -0.48 -24.60
N LEU A 127 -15.87 -0.44 -24.08
CA LEU A 127 -15.56 0.01 -22.72
C LEU A 127 -15.27 1.51 -22.66
N TYR A 128 -14.83 2.10 -23.78
CA TYR A 128 -14.52 3.52 -23.89
C TYR A 128 -15.76 4.40 -23.67
N LYS A 129 -15.53 5.70 -23.50
CA LYS A 129 -16.61 6.69 -23.42
C LYS A 129 -17.50 6.63 -24.67
N GLN A 130 -18.79 6.93 -24.53
CA GLN A 130 -19.70 6.99 -25.67
C GLN A 130 -19.17 7.95 -26.75
N GLY A 131 -19.02 7.44 -27.98
CA GLY A 131 -18.44 8.19 -29.11
C GLY A 131 -16.91 8.17 -29.19
N GLN A 132 -16.22 7.55 -28.23
CA GLN A 132 -14.77 7.36 -28.27
C GLN A 132 -14.44 5.97 -28.82
N HIS A 133 -13.72 5.92 -29.94
CA HIS A 133 -13.28 4.65 -30.56
C HIS A 133 -11.79 4.35 -30.37
N TRP A 134 -11.04 5.30 -29.83
CA TRP A 134 -9.59 5.23 -29.67
C TRP A 134 -9.18 5.90 -28.37
N LEU A 135 -8.19 5.35 -27.69
CA LEU A 135 -7.55 5.98 -26.54
C LEU A 135 -6.49 6.97 -26.99
N GLU A 136 -6.33 8.04 -26.22
CA GLU A 136 -5.29 9.05 -26.44
C GLU A 136 -4.18 8.90 -25.39
N LYS A 137 -3.02 9.52 -25.64
CA LYS A 137 -1.88 9.47 -24.71
C LYS A 137 -2.21 9.97 -23.30
N LYS A 138 -3.18 10.88 -23.18
CA LYS A 138 -3.66 11.44 -21.90
C LYS A 138 -4.39 10.42 -21.02
N ASP A 139 -4.98 9.39 -21.64
CA ASP A 139 -5.74 8.36 -20.93
C ASP A 139 -4.81 7.29 -20.34
N VAL A 140 -3.55 7.24 -20.81
CA VAL A 140 -2.54 6.25 -20.41
C VAL A 140 -1.83 6.71 -19.14
N VAL A 141 -1.97 5.92 -18.08
CA VAL A 141 -1.30 6.13 -16.79
C VAL A 141 0.15 5.66 -16.85
N GLY A 142 0.39 4.54 -17.55
CA GLY A 142 1.73 4.02 -17.76
C GLY A 142 1.75 2.67 -18.46
N ARG A 143 2.96 2.17 -18.72
CA ARG A 143 3.25 0.87 -19.33
C ARG A 143 3.77 -0.10 -18.30
N ALA A 144 3.29 -1.33 -18.31
CA ALA A 144 3.82 -2.38 -17.44
C ALA A 144 5.21 -2.83 -17.92
N ARG A 145 6.22 -2.73 -17.05
CA ARG A 145 7.61 -3.16 -17.35
C ARG A 145 8.09 -4.35 -16.54
N GLY A 146 7.45 -4.59 -15.41
CA GLY A 146 7.71 -5.75 -14.57
C GLY A 146 6.47 -6.08 -13.76
N PHE A 147 6.44 -7.28 -13.22
CA PHE A 147 5.38 -7.71 -12.33
C PHE A 147 5.91 -8.65 -11.26
N VAL A 148 5.17 -8.74 -10.16
CA VAL A 148 5.39 -9.75 -9.14
C VAL A 148 4.09 -10.53 -8.95
N PRO A 149 4.09 -11.85 -9.16
CA PRO A 149 2.87 -12.63 -9.12
C PRO A 149 2.34 -12.76 -7.69
N TYR A 150 1.02 -12.90 -7.56
CA TYR A 150 0.29 -13.19 -6.31
C TYR A 150 0.36 -12.16 -5.16
N ILE A 151 1.30 -11.20 -5.16
CA ILE A 151 1.45 -10.22 -4.06
C ILE A 151 0.19 -9.36 -3.89
N GLY A 152 -0.42 -8.94 -4.99
CA GLY A 152 -1.62 -8.12 -4.98
C GLY A 152 -2.85 -8.82 -4.42
N ILE A 153 -2.84 -10.16 -4.27
CA ILE A 153 -3.92 -10.90 -3.61
C ILE A 153 -4.10 -10.42 -2.18
N VAL A 154 -3.01 -10.09 -1.47
CA VAL A 154 -3.09 -9.56 -0.10
C VAL A 154 -3.89 -8.25 -0.07
N THR A 155 -3.60 -7.35 -1.00
CA THR A 155 -4.29 -6.05 -1.11
C THR A 155 -5.77 -6.24 -1.48
N ILE A 156 -6.07 -7.17 -2.40
CA ILE A 156 -7.44 -7.52 -2.79
C ILE A 156 -8.20 -8.08 -1.59
N LEU A 157 -7.63 -9.04 -0.86
CA LEU A 157 -8.27 -9.64 0.32
C LEU A 157 -8.55 -8.62 1.42
N MET A 158 -7.61 -7.71 1.67
CA MET A 158 -7.80 -6.62 2.66
C MET A 158 -8.92 -5.66 2.26
N ASN A 159 -9.12 -5.44 0.97
CA ASN A 159 -10.19 -4.59 0.45
C ASN A 159 -11.55 -5.30 0.43
N ASP A 160 -11.58 -6.56 -0.02
CA ASP A 160 -12.80 -7.36 -0.18
C ASP A 160 -13.37 -7.83 1.17
N TYR A 161 -12.52 -8.05 2.18
CA TYR A 161 -12.93 -8.48 3.53
C TYR A 161 -12.58 -7.43 4.60
N PRO A 162 -13.37 -6.35 4.76
CA PRO A 162 -13.14 -5.35 5.81
C PRO A 162 -13.22 -5.95 7.23
N LYS A 163 -13.83 -7.13 7.41
CA LYS A 163 -13.86 -7.86 8.69
C LYS A 163 -12.48 -8.32 9.15
N PHE A 164 -11.54 -8.61 8.24
CA PHE A 164 -10.15 -8.92 8.61
C PHE A 164 -9.43 -7.70 9.19
N LYS A 165 -9.74 -6.49 8.69
CA LYS A 165 -9.21 -5.24 9.23
C LYS A 165 -9.62 -5.04 10.69
N VAL A 166 -10.89 -5.31 11.02
CA VAL A 166 -11.42 -5.22 12.39
C VAL A 166 -10.79 -6.28 13.31
N CYS A 167 -10.56 -7.50 12.84
CA CYS A 167 -9.84 -8.53 13.61
C CYS A 167 -8.39 -8.12 13.91
N ASN A 168 -7.67 -7.57 12.92
CA ASN A 168 -6.27 -7.17 13.13
C ASN A 168 -6.16 -5.98 14.10
N GLU A 169 -7.06 -5.01 13.97
CA GLU A 169 -7.17 -3.88 14.90
C GLU A 169 -7.54 -4.37 16.32
N SER A 170 -8.40 -5.39 16.44
CA SER A 170 -8.76 -5.99 17.73
C SER A 170 -7.61 -6.77 18.38
N CYS A 171 -6.82 -7.53 17.59
CA CYS A 171 -5.62 -8.22 18.07
C CYS A 171 -4.52 -7.24 18.51
N LEU A 172 -4.26 -6.18 17.73
CA LEU A 172 -3.32 -5.13 18.11
C LEU A 172 -3.76 -4.38 19.38
N ASN A 173 -5.06 -4.18 19.58
CA ASN A 173 -5.57 -3.57 20.81
C ASN A 173 -5.45 -4.53 22.01
N TYR A 174 -5.69 -5.83 21.79
CA TYR A 174 -5.52 -6.87 22.81
C TYR A 174 -4.06 -7.00 23.26
N GLU A 175 -3.12 -6.98 22.32
CA GLU A 175 -1.68 -6.98 22.62
C GLU A 175 -1.25 -5.72 23.39
N LYS A 176 -1.76 -4.55 23.00
CA LYS A 176 -1.54 -3.29 23.75
C LYS A 176 -2.15 -3.33 25.15
N LEU A 177 -3.30 -3.97 25.33
CA LEU A 177 -3.94 -4.18 26.64
C LEU A 177 -3.12 -5.11 27.53
N LEU A 178 -2.59 -6.21 26.99
CA LEU A 178 -1.68 -7.11 27.70
C LEU A 178 -0.39 -6.39 28.12
N HIS A 179 0.21 -5.58 27.24
CA HIS A 179 1.38 -4.76 27.57
C HIS A 179 1.08 -3.70 28.65
N ARG A 180 -0.11 -3.07 28.64
CA ARG A 180 -0.54 -2.12 29.68
C ARG A 180 -0.78 -2.80 31.03
N SER A 181 -1.27 -4.04 31.03
CA SER A 181 -1.50 -4.83 32.24
C SER A 181 -0.19 -5.25 32.92
N CYS A 182 0.83 -5.62 32.13
CA CYS A 182 2.17 -5.91 32.65
C CYS A 182 2.91 -4.66 33.16
N SER A 183 2.66 -3.47 32.59
CA SER A 183 3.34 -2.24 33.05
C SER A 183 2.81 -1.68 34.38
N ASN A 184 1.64 -2.16 34.85
CA ASN A 184 0.94 -1.59 36.01
C ASN A 184 1.00 -2.45 37.29
N THR A 185 1.62 -3.62 37.27
CA THR A 185 1.78 -4.49 38.45
C THR A 185 3.20 -4.43 39.02
N CYS A 186 3.57 -3.27 39.57
CA CYS A 186 4.67 -3.17 40.54
C CYS A 186 4.04 -3.11 41.93
N ALA A 187 3.96 -4.25 42.63
CA ALA A 187 3.53 -4.29 44.03
C ALA A 187 4.72 -3.94 44.94
N LEU A 188 4.59 -2.89 45.73
CA LEU A 188 5.48 -2.57 46.84
C LEU A 188 5.20 -3.54 48.00
N PHE A 189 6.16 -4.42 48.32
CA PHE A 189 6.25 -5.05 49.63
C PHE A 189 7.50 -4.55 50.36
N PRO A 190 7.45 -4.38 51.70
CA PRO A 190 8.59 -3.93 52.46
C PRO A 190 9.62 -5.06 52.50
N ASP A 191 10.89 -4.68 52.37
CA ASP A 191 12.10 -5.51 52.43
C ASP A 191 12.58 -6.14 51.10
N SER A 192 13.45 -5.37 50.43
CA SER A 192 14.64 -5.84 49.68
C SER A 192 14.46 -6.88 48.55
N MET A 193 14.14 -6.42 47.34
CA MET A 193 14.85 -6.66 46.06
C MET A 193 13.93 -6.28 44.89
N LEU A 194 14.38 -5.35 44.06
CA LEU A 194 13.66 -4.91 42.87
C LEU A 194 13.89 -5.93 41.74
N TYR A 195 13.00 -6.92 41.59
CA TYR A 195 12.99 -7.78 40.40
C TYR A 195 11.86 -7.36 39.46
N CYS A 196 12.20 -6.54 38.46
CA CYS A 196 11.39 -6.44 37.24
C CYS A 196 11.73 -7.65 36.36
N VAL A 197 10.87 -8.66 36.33
CA VAL A 197 10.93 -9.70 35.29
C VAL A 197 10.35 -9.10 34.02
N CYS A 198 11.21 -8.47 33.23
CA CYS A 198 10.89 -8.06 31.87
C CYS A 198 11.79 -8.85 30.92
N SER A 199 11.38 -10.07 30.57
CA SER A 199 11.70 -10.78 29.31
C SER A 199 11.28 -12.24 29.40
N GLY A 200 10.51 -12.69 28.41
CA GLY A 200 10.40 -14.12 28.08
C GLY A 200 8.98 -14.66 27.98
N CYS A 201 8.21 -14.27 26.96
CA CYS A 201 7.24 -15.20 26.39
C CYS A 201 7.92 -15.95 25.25
N LEU A 202 8.55 -17.08 25.57
CA LEU A 202 8.70 -18.17 24.62
C LEU A 202 7.29 -18.68 24.32
N PHE A 203 6.81 -18.48 23.09
CA PHE A 203 5.64 -19.19 22.57
C PHE A 203 5.98 -20.68 22.48
N TRP A 204 5.37 -21.50 23.33
CA TRP A 204 5.22 -22.94 23.06
C TRP A 204 3.92 -23.14 22.30
N TYR A 205 4.04 -23.54 21.04
CA TYR A 205 2.95 -24.09 20.25
C TYR A 205 2.79 -25.55 20.68
N THR A 206 1.62 -25.93 21.19
CA THR A 206 1.22 -27.33 21.27
C THR A 206 -0.08 -27.49 20.50
N GLU A 207 0.04 -27.86 19.22
CA GLU A 207 -0.90 -28.81 18.65
C GLU A 207 -0.84 -30.08 19.50
N ASN A 208 -1.97 -30.52 20.02
CA ASN A 208 -2.27 -31.93 20.09
C ASN A 208 -3.77 -32.14 20.22
N GLU A 209 -4.21 -33.12 19.45
CA GLU A 209 -5.56 -33.62 19.24
C GLU A 209 -6.25 -34.21 20.48
N GLU A 210 -7.47 -34.67 20.21
CA GLU A 210 -8.34 -35.65 20.90
C GLU A 210 -9.52 -34.98 21.65
N PHE A 211 -10.79 -35.24 21.33
CA PHE A 211 -11.49 -36.46 20.88
C PHE A 211 -12.67 -36.13 19.95
#